data_AF-A0A9P0TXG5-F1
#
_entry.id   AF-A0A9P0TXG5-F1
#
_cell.length_a   1.000
_cell.length_b   1.000
_cell.length_c   1.000
_cell.angle_alpha   90.00
_cell.angle_beta   90.00
_cell.angle_gamma   90.00
#
_symmetry.space_group_name_H-M   'P 1'
#
loop_
_entity.id
_entity.type
_entity.pdbx_description
1 polymer ?
#
loop_
_entity_poly.entity_id
_entity_poly.type
_entity_poly.pdbx_seq_one_letter_code
_entity_poly.pdbx_strand_id
1 'polypeptide(L)' 'MGRYERKTEGPSWSREAWNEAVEAVRSGRMSGYEAASTFAIPRKTIMDHVTGRRGQKSLSLGRPPVFKYERERK' A
#
# COMPACT_ATOMS: atom_id res chain seq x y z
N MET A 1 -2.96 -4.71 30.72
CA MET A 1 -3.08 -4.72 29.24
C MET A 1 -1.91 -3.93 28.67
N GLY A 2 -1.11 -4.53 27.78
CA GLY A 2 -0.02 -3.80 27.11
C GLY A 2 -0.57 -2.86 26.04
N ARG A 3 -0.16 -1.59 26.06
CA ARG A 3 -0.47 -0.65 24.98
C ARG A 3 0.37 -1.01 23.75
N TYR A 4 -0.26 -1.12 22.60
CA TYR A 4 0.45 -1.29 21.34
C TYR A 4 1.22 -0.02 21.03
N GLU A 5 2.54 -0.16 20.85
CA GLU A 5 3.41 0.92 20.39
C GLU A 5 3.93 0.58 18.98
N ARG A 6 3.72 1.51 18.05
CA ARG A 6 4.16 1.31 16.67
C ARG A 6 5.69 1.40 16.61
N LYS A 7 6.33 0.41 16.00
CA LYS A 7 7.80 0.32 15.90
C LYS A 7 8.43 1.23 14.86
N THR A 8 7.64 1.84 13.99
CA THR A 8 8.12 2.68 12.88
C THR A 8 7.49 4.06 12.98
N GLU A 9 8.29 5.07 12.65
CA GLU A 9 7.75 6.41 12.40
C GLU A 9 6.79 6.38 11.20
N GLY A 10 5.91 7.37 11.14
CA GLY A 10 4.93 7.49 10.06
C GLY A 10 5.60 7.68 8.69
N PRO A 11 4.78 7.81 7.63
CA PRO A 11 5.29 8.23 6.33
C PRO A 11 6.06 9.54 6.45
N SER A 12 7.17 9.68 5.72
CA SER A 12 8.01 10.88 5.73
C SER A 12 7.40 12.08 4.99
N TRP A 13 6.36 11.85 4.19
CA TRP A 13 5.67 12.89 3.43
C TRP A 13 4.47 13.46 4.18
N SER A 14 4.22 14.75 3.97
CA SER A 14 3.05 15.43 4.52
C SER A 14 1.76 14.96 3.86
N ARG A 15 0.63 15.19 4.52
CA ARG A 15 -0.69 14.81 3.99
C ARG A 15 -1.08 15.69 2.80
N GLU A 16 -0.63 16.93 2.79
CA GLU A 16 -0.84 17.91 1.74
C GLU A 16 -0.13 17.48 0.45
N ALA A 17 1.17 17.17 0.55
CA ALA A 17 1.97 16.67 -0.57
C ALA A 17 1.39 15.36 -1.13
N TRP A 18 0.88 14.50 -0.25
CA TRP A 18 0.19 13.28 -0.64
C TRP A 18 -1.07 13.55 -1.47
N ASN A 19 -1.95 14.44 -1.00
CA ASN A 19 -3.20 14.75 -1.69
C ASN A 19 -2.94 15.40 -3.06
N GLU A 20 -1.98 16.31 -3.13
CA GLU A 20 -1.59 16.98 -4.37
C GLU A 20 -1.01 15.98 -5.39
N ALA A 21 -0.12 15.09 -4.96
CA ALA A 21 0.46 14.07 -5.83
C ALA A 21 -0.60 13.15 -6.45
N VAL A 22 -1.56 12.68 -5.64
CA VAL A 22 -2.63 11.80 -6.11
C VAL A 22 -3.54 12.52 -7.10
N GLU A 23 -3.95 13.76 -6.81
CA GLU A 23 -4.83 14.53 -7.68
C GLU A 23 -4.14 14.93 -8.99
N ALA A 24 -2.84 15.28 -8.95
CA ALA A 24 -2.06 15.58 -10.15
C ALA A 24 -1.97 14.37 -11.11
N VAL A 25 -1.78 13.16 -10.56
CA VAL A 25 -1.74 11.93 -11.37
C VAL A 25 -3.14 11.54 -11.84
N ARG A 26 -4.16 11.67 -10.99
CA ARG A 26 -5.56 11.34 -11.35
C ARG A 26 -6.11 12.24 -12.45
N SER A 27 -5.77 13.53 -12.42
CA SER A 27 -6.17 14.51 -13.44
C SER A 27 -5.36 14.41 -14.74
N GLY A 28 -4.30 13.59 -14.77
CA GLY A 28 -3.41 13.49 -15.93
C GLY A 28 -2.45 14.67 -16.10
N ARG A 29 -2.34 15.57 -15.10
CA ARG A 29 -1.41 16.71 -15.12
C ARG A 29 0.05 16.25 -15.06
N MET A 30 0.33 15.18 -14.32
CA MET A 30 1.67 14.59 -14.16
C MET A 30 1.61 13.07 -14.30
N SER A 31 2.68 12.45 -14.80
CA SER A 31 2.82 11.01 -14.74
C SER A 31 3.14 10.53 -13.32
N GLY A 32 2.88 9.26 -13.02
CA GLY A 32 3.23 8.68 -11.72
C GLY A 32 4.74 8.67 -11.43
N TYR A 33 5.60 8.76 -12.45
CA TYR A 33 7.05 8.90 -12.27
C TYR A 33 7.41 10.34 -11.89
N GLU A 34 6.86 11.33 -12.58
CA GLU A 34 7.10 12.74 -12.28
C GLU A 34 6.61 13.09 -10.88
N ALA A 35 5.38 12.68 -10.52
CA ALA A 35 4.85 12.93 -9.18
C ALA A 35 5.71 12.27 -8.08
N ALA A 36 6.24 11.07 -8.32
CA ALA A 36 7.11 10.41 -7.36
C ALA A 36 8.42 11.18 -7.12
N SER A 37 8.98 11.76 -8.17
CA SER A 37 10.18 12.59 -8.07
C SER A 37 9.90 13.94 -7.39
N THR A 38 8.80 14.60 -7.72
CA THR A 38 8.47 15.94 -7.21
C THR A 38 8.07 15.92 -5.73
N PHE A 39 7.25 14.96 -5.32
CA PHE A 39 6.70 14.91 -3.96
C PHE A 39 7.53 14.02 -3.01
N ALA A 40 8.58 13.35 -3.51
CA ALA A 40 9.37 12.36 -2.78
C ALA A 40 8.51 11.21 -2.18
N ILE A 41 7.47 10.81 -2.92
CA ILE A 41 6.54 9.76 -2.53
C ILE A 41 6.74 8.56 -3.47
N PRO A 42 6.84 7.31 -2.98
CA PRO A 42 7.05 6.17 -3.84
C PRO A 42 5.94 6.03 -4.90
N ARG A 43 6.32 5.91 -6.18
CA ARG A 43 5.40 5.77 -7.33
C ARG A 43 4.31 4.73 -7.07
N LYS A 44 4.69 3.56 -6.59
CA LYS A 44 3.75 2.46 -6.35
C LYS A 44 2.69 2.84 -5.31
N THR A 45 3.07 3.60 -4.29
CA THR A 45 2.13 4.14 -3.30
C THR A 45 1.12 5.05 -3.97
N ILE A 46 1.55 6.02 -4.78
CA ILE A 46 0.65 6.92 -5.52
C ILE A 46 -0.29 6.10 -6.41
N MET A 47 0.27 5.21 -7.24
CA MET A 47 -0.50 4.41 -8.20
C MET A 47 -1.51 3.48 -7.53
N ASP A 48 -1.16 2.79 -6.43
CA ASP A 48 -2.08 1.90 -5.71
C ASP A 48 -3.33 2.64 -5.20
N HIS A 49 -3.26 3.97 -5.00
CA HIS A 49 -4.42 4.80 -4.64
C HIS A 49 -5.17 5.33 -5.84
N VAL A 50 -4.45 5.77 -6.88
CA VAL A 50 -5.07 6.25 -8.12
C VAL A 50 -5.89 5.13 -8.75
N THR A 51 -5.38 3.90 -8.79
CA THR A 51 -6.08 2.73 -9.35
C THR A 51 -7.06 2.08 -8.38
N GLY A 52 -7.22 2.58 -7.15
CA GLY A 52 -8.12 2.02 -6.14
C GLY A 52 -7.72 0.62 -5.63
N ARG A 53 -6.47 0.19 -5.83
CA ARG A 53 -5.97 -1.11 -5.35
C ARG A 53 -5.96 -1.17 -3.83
N ARG A 54 -5.70 -0.04 -3.16
CA ARG A 54 -5.72 0.09 -1.69
C ARG A 54 -7.13 -0.18 -1.16
N GLY A 55 -7.36 -1.41 -0.69
CA GLY A 55 -8.67 -1.88 -0.19
C GLY A 55 -9.10 -3.21 -0.79
N GLN A 56 -8.56 -3.57 -1.96
CA GLN A 56 -8.76 -4.89 -2.55
C GLN A 56 -7.89 -5.92 -1.81
N LYS A 57 -8.52 -6.70 -0.92
CA LYS A 57 -7.87 -7.83 -0.26
C LYS A 57 -7.67 -8.96 -1.26
N SER A 58 -6.55 -9.67 -1.15
CA SER A 58 -6.36 -10.90 -1.92
C SER A 58 -7.44 -11.91 -1.57
N LEU A 59 -7.96 -12.61 -2.58
CA LEU A 59 -8.86 -13.76 -2.41
C LEU A 59 -8.12 -15.02 -1.96
N SER A 60 -6.79 -15.05 -2.06
CA SER A 60 -6.00 -16.13 -1.50
C SER A 60 -6.13 -16.10 0.03
N LEU A 61 -6.57 -17.20 0.64
CA LEU A 61 -6.61 -17.39 2.11
C LEU A 61 -5.21 -17.39 2.77
N GLY A 62 -4.19 -16.93 2.06
CA GLY A 62 -2.81 -16.85 2.51
C GLY A 62 -2.02 -18.09 2.16
N ARG A 63 -1.09 -18.44 3.04
CA ARG A 63 -0.21 -19.59 2.91
C ARG A 63 -1.02 -20.88 3.10
N PRO A 64 -1.06 -21.81 2.14
CA PRO A 64 -1.65 -23.12 2.40
C PRO A 64 -0.87 -23.84 3.51
N PRO A 65 -1.52 -24.69 4.33
CA PRO A 65 -0.81 -25.46 5.35
C PRO A 65 0.27 -26.33 4.70
N VAL A 66 1.41 -26.48 5.38
CA VAL A 66 2.56 -27.26 4.88
C VAL A 66 2.18 -28.73 4.70
N PHE A 67 1.33 -29.25 5.57
CA PHE A 67 0.74 -30.57 5.44
C PHE A 67 -0.69 -30.44 4.92
N LYS A 68 -1.02 -31.23 3.91
CA LYS A 68 -2.42 -31.46 3.55
C LYS A 68 -3.10 -32.18 4.71
N TYR A 69 -4.37 -31.84 4.97
CA TYR A 69 -5.20 -32.40 6.06
C TYR A 69 -5.15 -33.93 6.14
N GLU A 70 -5.03 -34.60 4.99
CA GLU A 70 -4.90 -36.06 4.85
C GLU A 70 -3.70 -36.65 5.62
N ARG A 71 -2.63 -35.88 5.85
CA ARG A 71 -1.40 -36.34 6.52
C ARG A 71 -1.44 -36.18 8.04
N GLU A 72 -2.33 -35.35 8.58
CA GLU A 72 -2.46 -35.11 10.03
C GLU A 72 -3.40 -36.10 10.72
N ARG A 73 -4.29 -36.78 9.97
CA ARG A 73 -5.13 -37.87 10.49
C ARG A 73 -4.47 -39.24 10.25
N LYS A 74 -3.37 -39.53 10.93
CA LYS A 74 -2.86 -40.90 11.06
C LYS A 74 -2.20 -41.12 12.40
#